data_AF-A0A7S1RK56-F1
#
_entry.id   AF-A0A7S1RK56-F1
#
_cell.length_a   1.000
_cell.length_b   1.000
_cell.length_c   1.000
_cell.angle_alpha   90.00
_cell.angle_beta   90.00
_cell.angle_gamma   90.00
#
_symmetry.space_group_name_H-M   'P 1'
#
loop_
_entity.id
_entity.type
_entity.pdbx_description
1 polymer ?
#
loop_
_entity_poly.entity_id
_entity_poly.type
_entity_poly.pdbx_seq_one_letter_code
_entity_poly.pdbx_strand_id
1 'polypeptide(L)'
;GGQAAEVMPIYEEKIISPLAVRFTQEHIRPVFQGGCSLEEAIQAIGVRPGVGDYDVILEAPFPNIEIVRWRQRIRGCEREDKHWFTLDNRRLYCLQSAAVKLWPRRVGAVVE
;
A
#
# COMPACT_ATOMS: atom_id res chain seq x y z
N GLY A 1 7.77 -35.27 -12.65
CA GLY A 1 7.98 -34.35 -11.53
C GLY A 1 6.89 -33.32 -11.59
N GLY A 2 5.86 -33.46 -10.75
CA GLY A 2 4.77 -32.49 -10.67
C GLY A 2 5.25 -31.26 -9.93
N GLN A 3 5.21 -30.10 -10.59
CA GLN A 3 5.41 -28.80 -9.96
C GLN A 3 4.30 -28.66 -8.91
N ALA A 4 4.67 -28.69 -7.63
CA ALA A 4 3.75 -28.38 -6.55
C ALA A 4 3.20 -26.98 -6.84
N ALA A 5 1.89 -26.88 -7.07
CA ALA A 5 1.21 -25.60 -7.07
C ALA A 5 1.50 -24.99 -5.70
N GLU A 6 2.30 -23.94 -5.69
CA GLU A 6 2.61 -23.16 -4.50
C GLU A 6 1.26 -22.73 -3.93
N VAL A 7 0.90 -23.30 -2.77
CA VAL A 7 -0.33 -22.93 -2.05
C VAL A 7 -0.08 -21.51 -1.56
N MET A 8 -0.36 -20.53 -2.42
CA MET A 8 -0.25 -19.13 -2.06
C MET A 8 -1.25 -18.89 -0.93
N PRO A 9 -0.80 -18.45 0.26
CA PRO A 9 -1.73 -18.14 1.33
C PRO A 9 -2.71 -17.08 0.82
N ILE A 10 -3.99 -17.25 1.18
CA ILE A 10 -5.08 -16.34 0.79
C ILE A 10 -4.83 -14.92 1.35
N TYR A 11 -4.00 -14.81 2.40
CA TYR A 11 -3.66 -13.59 3.12
C TYR A 11 -2.20 -13.61 3.55
N GLU A 12 -1.44 -12.54 3.30
CA GLU A 12 -0.06 -12.39 3.76
C GLU A 12 0.26 -10.92 4.03
N GLU A 13 0.58 -10.59 5.29
CA GLU A 13 1.06 -9.25 5.63
C GLU A 13 2.47 -9.01 5.09
N LYS A 14 2.66 -7.86 4.43
CA LYS A 14 3.94 -7.44 3.85
C LYS A 14 4.29 -6.02 4.24
N ILE A 15 5.57 -5.69 4.18
CA ILE A 15 6.03 -4.31 4.33
C ILE A 15 6.47 -3.79 2.95
N ILE A 16 5.83 -2.73 2.48
CA ILE A 16 6.17 -2.08 1.22
C ILE A 16 6.33 -0.57 1.40
N SER A 17 7.14 0.08 0.56
CA SER A 17 7.10 1.53 0.43
C SER A 17 5.72 1.98 -0.08
N PRO A 18 5.00 2.89 0.62
CA PRO A 18 3.75 3.43 0.13
C PRO A 18 3.87 4.10 -1.26
N LEU A 19 5.06 4.64 -1.56
CA LEU A 19 5.36 5.29 -2.84
C LEU A 19 5.53 4.29 -4.00
N ALA A 20 5.63 3.00 -3.71
CA ALA A 20 5.69 1.94 -4.72
C ALA A 20 4.30 1.42 -5.14
N VAL A 21 3.24 1.83 -4.43
CA VAL A 21 1.85 1.45 -4.71
C VAL A 21 1.16 2.56 -5.51
N ARG A 22 0.35 2.19 -6.49
CA ARG A 22 -0.39 3.11 -7.36
C ARG A 22 -1.86 3.16 -6.99
N PHE A 23 -2.46 4.31 -7.23
CA PHE A 23 -3.91 4.48 -7.20
C PHE A 23 -4.56 3.71 -8.35
N THR A 24 -5.73 3.14 -8.08
CA THR A 24 -6.59 2.54 -9.11
C THR A 24 -7.52 3.55 -9.77
N GLN A 25 -7.77 4.69 -9.12
CA GLN A 25 -8.66 5.75 -9.59
C GLN A 25 -7.95 7.10 -9.55
N GLU A 26 -8.35 8.01 -10.42
CA GLU A 26 -7.77 9.36 -10.54
C GLU A 26 -8.24 10.31 -9.43
N HIS A 27 -9.46 10.11 -8.90
CA HIS A 27 -10.07 11.01 -7.92
C HIS A 27 -10.26 10.34 -6.56
N ILE A 28 -9.93 11.09 -5.51
CA ILE A 28 -10.06 10.67 -4.12
C ILE A 28 -10.98 11.66 -3.40
N ARG A 29 -11.96 11.15 -2.64
CA ARG A 29 -12.81 12.00 -1.81
C ARG A 29 -12.05 12.45 -0.55
N PRO A 30 -12.17 13.71 -0.11
CA PRO A 30 -11.40 14.25 1.01
C PRO A 30 -11.86 13.78 2.39
N VAL A 31 -12.93 12.96 2.47
CA VAL A 31 -13.55 12.54 3.72
C VAL A 31 -13.80 11.03 3.70
N PHE A 32 -13.51 10.37 4.82
CA PHE A 32 -13.83 8.97 5.08
C PHE A 32 -15.34 8.79 5.33
N GLN A 33 -15.87 7.57 5.18
CA GLN A 33 -17.30 7.32 5.40
C GLN A 33 -17.76 7.68 6.83
N GLY A 34 -16.86 7.66 7.82
CA GLY A 34 -17.13 8.07 9.21
C GLY A 34 -16.98 9.57 9.50
N GLY A 35 -16.78 10.42 8.50
CA GLY A 35 -16.69 11.88 8.68
C GLY A 35 -15.28 12.43 8.98
N CYS A 36 -14.31 11.56 9.29
CA CYS A 36 -12.91 11.96 9.44
C CYS A 36 -12.33 12.44 8.09
N SER A 37 -11.61 13.56 8.10
CA SER A 37 -10.92 14.12 6.94
C SER A 37 -9.60 13.38 6.64
N LEU A 38 -9.09 13.53 5.41
CA LEU A 38 -7.77 13.00 5.06
C LEU A 38 -6.67 13.64 5.91
N GLU A 39 -6.77 14.93 6.22
CA GLU A 39 -5.80 15.68 7.00
C GLU A 39 -5.71 15.16 8.44
N GLU A 40 -6.85 14.94 9.09
CA GLU A 40 -6.91 14.36 10.44
C GLU A 40 -6.29 12.95 10.45
N ALA A 41 -6.63 12.12 9.47
CA ALA A 41 -6.04 10.80 9.34
C ALA A 41 -4.52 10.85 9.12
N ILE A 42 -4.02 11.78 8.30
CA ILE A 42 -2.58 11.97 8.08
C ILE A 42 -1.86 12.41 9.36
N GLN A 43 -2.47 13.30 10.15
CA GLN A 43 -1.89 13.78 11.41
C GLN A 43 -1.86 12.70 12.49
N ALA A 44 -2.81 11.76 12.45
CA ALA A 44 -2.87 10.63 13.35
C ALA A 44 -1.93 9.46 12.98
N ILE A 45 -1.24 9.52 11.82
CA ILE A 45 -0.25 8.49 11.46
C ILE A 45 0.97 8.60 12.39
N GLY A 46 1.20 7.52 13.13
CA GLY A 46 2.39 7.33 13.93
C GLY A 46 3.57 6.80 13.11
N VAL A 47 4.75 6.80 13.73
CA VAL A 47 5.96 6.19 13.18
C VAL A 47 6.62 5.33 14.25
N ARG A 48 7.02 4.13 13.87
CA ARG A 48 7.87 3.26 14.69
C ARG A 48 9.22 3.01 14.02
N PRO A 49 10.25 2.56 14.76
CA PRO A 49 11.52 2.17 14.18
C PRO A 49 11.36 1.19 13.02
N GLY A 50 12.18 1.40 11.98
CA GLY A 50 12.23 0.59 10.78
C GLY A 50 12.60 -0.87 11.03
N VAL A 51 12.26 -1.73 10.07
CA VAL A 51 12.61 -3.16 10.04
C VAL A 51 13.10 -3.51 8.64
N GLY A 52 14.19 -4.28 8.56
CA GLY A 52 14.79 -4.68 7.28
C GLY A 52 15.40 -3.49 6.53
N ASP A 53 14.96 -3.26 5.30
CA ASP A 53 15.48 -2.21 4.41
C ASP A 53 14.88 -0.81 4.65
N TYR A 54 13.96 -0.68 5.61
CA TYR A 54 13.23 0.55 5.92
C TYR A 54 13.79 1.21 7.19
N ASP A 55 13.87 2.54 7.18
CA ASP A 55 14.29 3.36 8.32
C ASP A 55 13.14 3.61 9.32
N VAL A 56 11.90 3.60 8.82
CA VAL A 56 10.66 3.82 9.59
C VAL A 56 9.53 2.99 9.03
N ILE A 57 8.65 2.52 9.93
CA ILE A 57 7.36 1.94 9.55
C ILE A 57 6.24 2.87 10.00
N LEU A 58 5.29 3.15 9.11
CA LEU A 58 4.09 3.93 9.42
C LEU A 58 3.11 3.09 10.24
N GLU A 59 2.54 3.70 11.28
CA GLU A 59 1.43 3.14 12.06
C GLU A 59 0.17 3.93 11.75
N ALA A 60 -0.68 3.36 10.90
CA ALA A 60 -1.88 4.04 10.43
C ALA A 60 -3.05 3.93 11.42
N PRO A 61 -3.90 4.97 11.53
CA PRO A 61 -5.12 4.93 12.34
C PRO A 61 -6.28 4.18 11.66
N PHE A 62 -5.98 3.34 10.66
CA PHE A 62 -6.93 2.58 9.87
C PHE A 62 -6.35 1.19 9.56
N PRO A 63 -7.19 0.19 9.23
CA PRO A 63 -6.73 -1.13 8.83
C PRO A 63 -5.75 -1.06 7.65
N ASN A 64 -4.85 -2.04 7.56
CA ASN A 64 -3.89 -2.12 6.46
C ASN A 64 -4.62 -2.05 5.11
N ILE A 65 -3.92 -1.53 4.10
CA ILE A 65 -4.48 -1.46 2.75
C ILE A 65 -4.21 -2.77 2.02
N GLU A 66 -5.20 -3.24 1.29
CA GLU A 66 -5.03 -4.38 0.38
C GLU A 66 -4.30 -3.92 -0.89
N ILE A 67 -3.29 -4.68 -1.30
CA ILE A 67 -2.55 -4.45 -2.54
C ILE A 67 -2.61 -5.65 -3.48
N VAL A 68 -2.83 -5.35 -4.76
CA VAL A 68 -2.92 -6.36 -5.82
C VAL A 68 -1.94 -6.08 -6.95
N ARG A 69 -1.40 -7.15 -7.55
CA ARG A 69 -0.71 -7.05 -8.84
C ARG A 69 -1.73 -7.16 -9.95
N TRP A 70 -1.80 -6.13 -10.78
CA TRP A 70 -2.61 -6.20 -11.97
C TRP A 70 -1.95 -7.13 -13.00
N ARG A 71 -2.70 -8.08 -13.55
CA ARG A 71 -2.25 -8.94 -14.66
C ARG A 71 -3.12 -8.64 -15.88
N GLN A 72 -2.63 -7.85 -16.83
CA GLN A 72 -3.29 -7.76 -18.13
C GLN A 72 -2.91 -8.96 -18.99
N ARG A 73 -3.90 -9.78 -19.35
CA ARG A 73 -3.78 -10.72 -20.46
C ARG A 73 -3.89 -9.95 -21.77
N ILE A 74 -2.75 -9.53 -22.32
CA ILE A 74 -2.70 -8.96 -23.67
C ILE A 74 -2.35 -10.09 -24.63
N ARG A 75 -3.28 -10.50 -25.51
CA ARG A 75 -3.04 -11.37 -26.69
C ARG A 75 -2.07 -12.54 -26.47
N GLY A 76 -2.29 -13.36 -25.45
CA GLY A 76 -1.50 -14.59 -25.23
C GLY A 76 -0.11 -14.39 -24.63
N CYS A 77 0.30 -13.15 -24.30
CA CYS A 77 1.43 -12.89 -23.43
C CYS A 77 0.92 -12.38 -22.07
N GLU A 78 1.18 -13.14 -21.02
CA GLU A 78 0.94 -12.68 -19.65
C GLU A 78 2.07 -11.71 -19.31
N ARG A 79 1.79 -10.40 -19.45
CA ARG A 79 2.69 -9.38 -18.94
C ARG A 79 2.18 -9.02 -17.55
N GLU A 80 2.85 -9.53 -16.53
CA GLU A 80 2.60 -9.07 -15.16
C GLU A 80 2.96 -7.58 -15.09
N ASP A 81 2.03 -6.74 -14.66
CA ASP A 81 2.39 -5.36 -14.35
C ASP A 81 3.35 -5.40 -13.16
N LYS A 82 4.47 -4.70 -13.29
CA LYS A 82 5.50 -4.59 -12.24
C LYS A 82 5.06 -3.76 -11.03
N HIS A 83 3.81 -3.29 -11.03
CA HIS A 83 3.31 -2.28 -10.10
C HIS A 83 2.22 -2.85 -9.21
N TRP A 84 2.26 -2.44 -7.94
CA TRP A 84 1.23 -2.71 -6.97
C TRP A 84 0.14 -1.66 -7.08
N PHE A 85 -1.11 -2.09 -6.92
CA PHE A 85 -2.28 -1.22 -6.95
C PHE A 85 -3.13 -1.47 -5.72
N THR A 86 -3.94 -0.50 -5.31
CA THR A 86 -4.92 -0.66 -4.24
C THR A 86 -6.26 -0.04 -4.60
N LEU A 87 -7.35 -0.62 -4.10
CA LEU A 87 -8.68 -0.02 -4.19
C LEU A 87 -8.91 1.04 -3.09
N ASP A 88 -8.07 1.04 -2.04
CA ASP A 88 -8.15 1.98 -0.92
C ASP A 88 -7.39 3.28 -1.16
N ASN A 89 -7.75 3.98 -2.25
CA ASN A 89 -7.02 5.17 -2.68
C ASN A 89 -6.89 6.26 -1.58
N ARG A 90 -7.92 6.45 -0.74
CA ARG A 90 -7.87 7.40 0.39
C ARG A 90 -6.78 7.03 1.41
N ARG A 91 -6.74 5.76 1.83
CA ARG A 91 -5.76 5.28 2.80
C ARG A 91 -4.35 5.35 2.22
N LEU A 92 -4.19 4.95 0.95
CA LEU A 92 -2.92 5.08 0.26
C LEU A 92 -2.45 6.54 0.19
N TYR A 93 -3.35 7.49 -0.11
CA TYR A 93 -3.01 8.90 -0.14
C TYR A 93 -2.49 9.40 1.21
N CYS A 94 -3.13 8.98 2.32
CA CYS A 94 -2.64 9.31 3.66
C CYS A 94 -1.24 8.75 3.92
N LEU A 95 -1.00 7.48 3.57
CA LEU A 95 0.31 6.82 3.73
C LEU A 95 1.40 7.47 2.86
N GLN A 96 1.11 7.77 1.60
CA GLN A 96 2.05 8.45 0.70
C GLN A 96 2.37 9.87 1.18
N SER A 97 1.36 10.61 1.65
CA SER A 97 1.55 11.94 2.22
C SER A 97 2.45 11.92 3.46
N ALA A 98 2.26 10.94 4.35
CA ALA A 98 3.14 10.76 5.50
C ALA A 98 4.57 10.35 5.08
N ALA A 99 4.70 9.44 4.11
CA ALA A 99 6.00 9.00 3.61
C ALA A 99 6.81 10.14 2.97
N VAL A 100 6.17 11.00 2.18
CA VAL A 100 6.83 12.17 1.55
C VAL A 100 7.37 13.14 2.60
N LYS A 101 6.64 13.38 3.69
CA LYS A 101 7.08 14.25 4.80
C LYS A 101 8.33 13.72 5.51
N LEU A 102 8.59 12.42 5.44
CA LEU A 102 9.72 11.75 6.07
C LEU A 102 10.91 11.58 5.13
N TRP A 103 10.82 12.04 3.89
CA TRP A 103 11.94 12.02 2.95
C TRP A 103 13.16 12.75 3.54
N PRO A 104 14.40 12.23 3.42
CA PRO A 104 14.84 11.12 2.55
C PRO A 104 14.80 9.72 3.18
N ARG A 105 14.12 9.52 4.32
CA ARG A 105 14.06 8.22 5.00
C ARG A 105 13.30 7.19 4.15
N ARG A 106 13.77 5.94 4.17
CA ARG A 106 13.08 4.80 3.57
C ARG A 106 11.89 4.42 4.45
N VAL A 107 10.69 4.71 3.97
CA VAL A 107 9.44 4.50 4.72
C VAL A 107 8.76 3.23 4.24
N GLY A 108 8.38 2.36 5.17
CA GLY A 108 7.54 1.18 4.93
C GLY A 108 6.15 1.34 5.55
N ALA A 109 5.16 0.65 5.00
CA ALA A 109 3.85 0.46 5.61
C ALA A 109 3.46 -1.02 5.51
N VAL A 110 2.72 -1.50 6.52
CA VAL A 110 2.15 -2.84 6.50
C VAL A 110 0.95 -2.84 5.54
N VAL A 111 0.91 -3.84 4.68
CA VAL A 111 -0.11 -4.05 3.64
C VAL A 111 -0.51 -5.52 3.60
N GLU A 112 -1.68 -5.78 3.03
CA GLU A 112 -2.27 -7.11 2.90
C GLU A 112 -2.45 -7.51 1.43
#